data_AF-W7DDB4-F1
#
_entry.id   AF-W7DDB4-F1
#
_cell.length_a   1.000
_cell.length_b   1.000
_cell.length_c   1.000
_cell.angle_alpha   90.00
_cell.angle_beta   90.00
_cell.angle_gamma   90.00
#
_symmetry.space_group_name_H-M   'P 1'
#
loop_
_entity.id
_entity.type
_entity.pdbx_description
1 polymer ?
#
loop_
_entity_poly.entity_id
_entity_poly.type
_entity_poly.pdbx_seq_one_letter_code
_entity_poly.pdbx_strand_id
1 'polypeptide(L)'
;MQQQVYYVKAKEIIKRILENHNYQDVTENEILFILISARDNTVYTDRLLEFKTTNIFEADEIEYLQNFFKTKLAIFPIKKGDIHEIIFYHINFIESYYALSHLSPGFQLNSYEMNEFIEKNHPFTFSKWIDILQKEPYFQKEIWENLEDIAVNLTMLTSTFTEIGNNKTHIVFALSGNSFYLNYIKHIAHELIHPSVKISFLYDQQISEEWLKENQVDILVHNFEIHPSFANVVSLHVSQIPSSQEWSMISKMVMDLSRAEMHERFDPYSDNIFLN
;
A
#
# COMPACT_ATOMS: atom_id res chain seq x y z
N MET A 1 29.77 -10.93 -11.68
CA MET A 1 29.23 -10.91 -13.06
C MET A 1 28.20 -9.79 -13.24
N GLN A 2 27.16 -9.66 -12.40
CA GLN A 2 26.19 -8.54 -12.46
C GLN A 2 26.83 -7.14 -12.24
N GLN A 3 27.75 -6.97 -11.28
CA GLN A 3 28.51 -5.71 -11.10
C GLN A 3 29.31 -5.26 -12.33
N GLN A 4 29.81 -6.20 -13.14
CA GLN A 4 30.57 -5.89 -14.36
C GLN A 4 29.66 -5.39 -15.49
N VAL A 5 28.44 -5.90 -15.58
CA VAL A 5 27.45 -5.50 -16.59
C VAL A 5 26.93 -4.09 -16.31
N TYR A 6 26.68 -3.79 -15.03
CA TYR A 6 26.33 -2.45 -14.54
C TYR A 6 27.36 -1.39 -14.93
N TYR A 7 28.64 -1.66 -14.66
CA TYR A 7 29.74 -0.75 -14.95
C TYR A 7 29.86 -0.43 -16.46
N VAL A 8 29.52 -1.38 -17.34
CA VAL A 8 29.57 -1.19 -18.79
C VAL A 8 28.45 -0.28 -19.30
N LYS A 9 27.19 -0.50 -18.88
CA LYS A 9 26.06 0.34 -19.32
C LYS A 9 26.17 1.77 -18.77
N ALA A 10 26.58 1.91 -17.51
CA ALA A 10 26.76 3.23 -16.93
C ALA A 10 27.91 4.01 -17.60
N LYS A 11 28.97 3.33 -18.06
CA LYS A 11 30.04 3.95 -18.85
C LYS A 11 29.57 4.57 -20.15
N GLU A 12 28.61 3.99 -20.85
CA GLU A 12 28.09 4.57 -22.09
C GLU A 12 27.37 5.91 -21.83
N ILE A 13 26.65 6.01 -20.70
CA ILE A 13 26.00 7.25 -20.27
C ILE A 13 27.04 8.28 -19.86
N ILE A 14 28.00 7.87 -19.02
CA ILE A 14 29.10 8.70 -18.56
C ILE A 14 29.85 9.29 -19.76
N LYS A 15 30.14 8.45 -20.76
CA LYS A 15 30.78 8.86 -22.00
C LYS A 15 29.96 9.91 -22.76
N ARG A 16 28.63 9.73 -22.89
CA ARG A 16 27.75 10.75 -23.51
C ARG A 16 27.69 12.06 -22.74
N ILE A 17 27.72 12.02 -21.40
CA ILE A 17 27.72 13.22 -20.55
C ILE A 17 29.06 13.95 -20.69
N LEU A 18 30.17 13.23 -20.62
CA LEU A 18 31.54 13.74 -20.79
C LEU A 18 31.79 14.30 -22.19
N GLU A 19 31.23 13.69 -23.24
CA GLU A 19 31.36 14.19 -24.63
C GLU A 19 30.63 15.53 -24.84
N ASN A 20 29.53 15.76 -24.12
CA ASN A 20 28.74 16.97 -24.25
C ASN A 20 29.20 18.10 -23.31
N HIS A 21 29.84 17.77 -22.20
CA HIS A 21 30.23 18.71 -21.16
C HIS A 21 31.69 18.47 -20.81
N ASN A 22 32.54 19.47 -21.04
CA ASN A 22 34.00 19.41 -20.99
C ASN A 22 34.54 19.25 -19.54
N TYR A 23 34.12 18.18 -18.85
CA TYR A 23 34.51 17.82 -17.49
C TYR A 23 35.91 17.21 -17.51
N GLN A 24 36.95 18.05 -17.52
CA GLN A 24 38.34 17.58 -17.53
C GLN A 24 38.82 17.07 -16.15
N ASP A 25 38.08 17.37 -15.08
CA ASP A 25 38.49 17.09 -13.70
C ASP A 25 37.65 16.02 -12.98
N VAL A 26 36.67 15.40 -13.64
CA VAL A 26 35.77 14.40 -13.01
C VAL A 26 36.06 13.01 -13.59
N THR A 27 36.34 12.05 -12.71
CA THR A 27 36.60 10.65 -13.08
C THR A 27 35.30 9.92 -13.43
N GLU A 28 35.41 8.84 -14.21
CA GLU A 28 34.24 8.00 -14.54
C GLU A 28 33.53 7.48 -13.28
N ASN A 29 34.27 7.15 -12.22
CA ASN A 29 33.71 6.66 -10.96
C ASN A 29 32.92 7.74 -10.21
N GLU A 30 33.36 9.00 -10.27
CA GLU A 30 32.63 10.12 -9.65
C GLU A 30 31.32 10.41 -10.41
N ILE A 31 31.34 10.33 -11.74
CA ILE A 31 30.11 10.48 -12.54
C ILE A 31 29.16 9.31 -12.27
N LEU A 32 29.69 8.09 -12.16
CA LEU A 32 28.91 6.91 -11.79
C LEU A 32 28.24 7.10 -10.43
N PHE A 33 29.00 7.54 -9.42
CA PHE A 33 28.49 7.84 -8.10
C PHE A 33 27.37 8.89 -8.16
N ILE A 34 27.58 10.02 -8.85
CA ILE A 34 26.58 11.07 -9.02
C ILE A 34 25.30 10.52 -9.67
N LEU A 35 25.42 9.70 -10.72
CA LEU A 35 24.27 9.13 -11.42
C LEU A 35 23.47 8.16 -10.55
N ILE A 36 24.13 7.33 -9.73
CA ILE A 36 23.43 6.44 -8.79
C ILE A 36 22.78 7.26 -7.68
N SER A 37 23.54 8.15 -7.03
CA SER A 37 23.05 8.94 -5.90
C SER A 37 21.92 9.90 -6.30
N ALA A 38 21.88 10.36 -7.55
CA ALA A 38 20.76 11.15 -8.06
C ALA A 38 19.43 10.37 -8.02
N ARG A 39 19.48 9.02 -8.10
CA ARG A 39 18.26 8.19 -8.06
C ARG A 39 17.57 8.20 -6.70
N ASP A 40 18.29 8.50 -5.63
CA ASP A 40 17.75 8.63 -4.26
C ASP A 40 16.69 9.76 -4.16
N ASN A 41 16.80 10.77 -5.03
CA ASN A 41 15.91 11.92 -5.07
C ASN A 41 14.85 11.83 -6.18
N THR A 42 14.61 10.63 -6.72
CA THR A 42 13.66 10.46 -7.83
C THR A 42 12.23 10.62 -7.36
N VAL A 43 11.51 11.56 -7.96
CA VAL A 43 10.07 11.75 -7.71
C VAL A 43 9.27 11.02 -8.78
N TYR A 44 8.56 9.97 -8.39
CA TYR A 44 7.73 9.12 -9.26
C TYR A 44 6.49 9.85 -9.79
N THR A 45 6.66 10.59 -10.90
CA THR A 45 5.63 11.40 -11.57
C THR A 45 5.75 11.25 -13.09
N ASP A 46 4.76 11.74 -13.85
CA ASP A 46 4.73 11.74 -15.32
C ASP A 46 6.01 12.28 -15.99
N ARG A 47 6.82 13.07 -15.27
CA ARG A 47 8.11 13.61 -15.73
C ARG A 47 9.29 12.64 -15.66
N LEU A 48 9.14 11.46 -15.06
CA LEU A 48 10.18 10.41 -15.09
C LEU A 48 10.53 9.97 -16.51
N LEU A 49 9.62 10.21 -17.46
CA LEU A 49 9.82 9.95 -18.88
C LEU A 49 11.06 10.66 -19.46
N GLU A 50 11.60 11.71 -18.82
CA GLU A 50 12.81 12.40 -19.27
C GLU A 50 14.12 11.76 -18.77
N PHE A 51 14.11 11.05 -17.63
CA PHE A 51 15.23 10.23 -17.15
C PHE A 51 15.09 8.77 -17.60
N LYS A 52 14.60 8.56 -18.83
CA LYS A 52 14.35 7.26 -19.46
C LYS A 52 15.60 6.39 -19.73
N THR A 53 16.73 6.73 -19.16
CA THR A 53 18.03 6.30 -19.66
C THR A 53 18.84 5.70 -18.54
N THR A 54 18.45 4.50 -18.11
CA THR A 54 19.15 3.25 -18.44
C THR A 54 18.65 2.19 -17.49
N ASN A 55 17.97 1.18 -18.03
CA ASN A 55 17.63 0.02 -17.25
C ASN A 55 18.95 -0.64 -16.80
N ILE A 56 19.18 -0.65 -15.50
CA ILE A 56 20.25 -1.38 -14.83
C ILE A 56 20.00 -2.87 -14.97
N PHE A 57 18.73 -3.27 -14.88
CA PHE A 57 18.34 -4.65 -15.07
C PHE A 57 18.43 -5.09 -16.53
N GLU A 58 18.77 -6.36 -16.71
CA GLU A 58 18.69 -7.02 -18.00
C GLU A 58 17.22 -7.29 -18.40
N ALA A 59 17.00 -7.61 -19.67
CA ALA A 59 15.64 -7.78 -20.21
C ALA A 59 14.84 -8.87 -19.49
N ASP A 60 15.49 -9.94 -19.07
CA ASP A 60 14.89 -11.04 -18.31
C ASP A 60 14.50 -10.62 -16.88
N GLU A 61 15.34 -9.83 -16.20
CA GLU A 61 15.02 -9.27 -14.89
C GLU A 61 13.85 -8.27 -14.96
N ILE A 62 13.82 -7.43 -16.00
CA ILE A 62 12.70 -6.52 -16.26
C ILE A 62 11.42 -7.31 -16.53
N GLU A 63 11.47 -8.34 -17.37
CA GLU A 63 10.31 -9.19 -17.67
C GLU A 63 9.78 -9.89 -16.42
N TYR A 64 10.68 -10.42 -15.59
CA TYR A 64 10.32 -11.00 -14.30
C TYR A 64 9.62 -9.98 -13.40
N LEU A 65 10.18 -8.79 -13.22
CA LEU A 65 9.59 -7.75 -12.37
C LEU A 65 8.26 -7.24 -12.93
N GLN A 66 8.12 -7.13 -14.25
CA GLN A 66 6.83 -6.81 -14.90
C GLN A 66 5.76 -7.84 -14.55
N ASN A 67 6.07 -9.14 -14.67
CA ASN A 67 5.13 -10.20 -14.34
C ASN A 67 4.83 -10.27 -12.84
N PHE A 68 5.84 -10.08 -11.99
CA PHE A 68 5.70 -9.98 -10.56
C PHE A 68 4.74 -8.85 -10.19
N PHE A 69 5.03 -7.60 -10.59
CA PHE A 69 4.20 -6.46 -10.23
C PHE A 69 2.82 -6.52 -10.88
N LYS A 70 2.68 -7.04 -12.11
CA LYS A 70 1.35 -7.28 -12.71
C LYS A 70 0.48 -8.20 -11.84
N THR A 71 1.09 -9.23 -11.24
CA THR A 71 0.37 -10.19 -10.40
C THR A 71 0.11 -9.63 -9.00
N LYS A 72 1.12 -9.02 -8.37
CA LYS A 72 1.01 -8.52 -6.99
C LYS A 72 0.23 -7.22 -6.90
N LEU A 73 0.30 -6.34 -7.88
CA LEU A 73 -0.51 -5.11 -7.86
C LEU A 73 -2.01 -5.39 -8.02
N ALA A 74 -2.37 -6.51 -8.66
CA ALA A 74 -3.77 -6.91 -8.82
C ALA A 74 -4.50 -7.22 -7.51
N ILE A 75 -3.79 -7.48 -6.42
CA ILE A 75 -4.42 -7.71 -5.10
C ILE A 75 -4.74 -6.39 -4.38
N PHE A 76 -4.13 -5.26 -4.76
CA PHE A 76 -4.38 -3.98 -4.12
C PHE A 76 -5.57 -3.25 -4.78
N PRO A 77 -6.31 -2.40 -4.02
CA PRO A 77 -7.42 -1.61 -4.56
C PRO A 77 -6.92 -0.43 -5.38
N ILE A 78 -6.25 -0.69 -6.49
CA ILE A 78 -5.65 0.34 -7.36
C ILE A 78 -6.74 0.98 -8.24
N LYS A 79 -6.68 2.32 -8.37
CA LYS A 79 -7.54 3.12 -9.26
C LYS A 79 -7.56 2.52 -10.66
N LYS A 80 -8.71 2.60 -11.33
CA LYS A 80 -8.78 2.38 -12.79
C LYS A 80 -7.96 3.47 -13.51
N GLY A 81 -6.68 3.22 -13.67
CA GLY A 81 -5.71 4.02 -14.41
C GLY A 81 -4.86 3.14 -15.32
N ASP A 82 -3.78 3.71 -15.87
CA ASP A 82 -2.84 2.93 -16.67
C ASP A 82 -2.00 2.03 -15.75
N ILE A 83 -2.43 0.78 -15.57
CA ILE A 83 -1.69 -0.22 -14.78
C ILE A 83 -0.25 -0.39 -15.28
N HIS A 84 0.03 -0.11 -16.55
CA HIS A 84 1.39 -0.17 -17.09
C HIS A 84 2.27 0.92 -16.50
N GLU A 85 1.74 2.12 -16.29
CA GLU A 85 2.45 3.23 -15.64
C GLU A 85 2.76 2.92 -14.18
N ILE A 86 1.80 2.35 -13.46
CA ILE A 86 1.99 1.97 -12.05
C ILE A 86 3.08 0.90 -11.93
N ILE A 87 3.00 -0.15 -12.76
CA ILE A 87 4.05 -1.18 -12.83
C ILE A 87 5.40 -0.55 -13.16
N PHE A 88 5.44 0.38 -14.11
CA PHE A 88 6.66 1.09 -14.48
C PHE A 88 7.28 1.81 -13.29
N TYR A 89 6.51 2.55 -12.49
CA TYR A 89 7.05 3.23 -11.30
C TYR A 89 7.60 2.26 -10.26
N HIS A 90 6.92 1.14 -10.02
CA HIS A 90 7.39 0.13 -9.07
C HIS A 90 8.70 -0.53 -9.54
N ILE A 91 8.83 -0.81 -10.84
CA ILE A 91 10.09 -1.34 -11.40
C ILE A 91 11.22 -0.34 -11.25
N ASN A 92 10.98 0.94 -11.57
CA ASN A 92 12.01 1.99 -11.42
C ASN A 92 12.41 2.20 -9.96
N PHE A 93 11.47 2.04 -9.03
CA PHE A 93 11.76 2.04 -7.60
C PHE A 93 12.71 0.89 -7.22
N ILE A 94 12.37 -0.36 -7.58
CA ILE A 94 13.23 -1.52 -7.31
C ILE A 94 14.60 -1.35 -7.96
N GLU A 95 14.64 -0.86 -9.19
CA GLU A 95 15.91 -0.64 -9.88
C GLU A 95 16.77 0.41 -9.19
N SER A 96 16.18 1.52 -8.75
CA SER A 96 16.89 2.58 -8.05
C SER A 96 17.45 2.09 -6.72
N TYR A 97 16.64 1.36 -5.95
CA TYR A 97 17.07 0.78 -4.68
C TYR A 97 18.13 -0.29 -4.89
N TYR A 98 18.01 -1.13 -5.93
CA TYR A 98 19.04 -2.10 -6.27
C TYR A 98 20.39 -1.41 -6.54
N ALA A 99 20.38 -0.32 -7.31
CA ALA A 99 21.57 0.46 -7.63
C ALA A 99 22.20 1.08 -6.37
N LEU A 100 21.38 1.75 -5.55
CA LEU A 100 21.81 2.44 -4.34
C LEU A 100 22.33 1.45 -3.29
N SER A 101 21.74 0.27 -3.21
CA SER A 101 22.18 -0.80 -2.28
C SER A 101 23.57 -1.33 -2.61
N HIS A 102 24.01 -1.23 -3.86
CA HIS A 102 25.39 -1.53 -4.23
C HIS A 102 26.40 -0.45 -3.78
N LEU A 103 25.94 0.77 -3.50
CA LEU A 103 26.76 1.80 -2.87
C LEU A 103 26.80 1.63 -1.36
N SER A 104 25.63 1.46 -0.74
CA SER A 104 25.50 1.24 0.70
C SER A 104 24.13 0.62 1.03
N PRO A 105 24.07 -0.38 1.92
CA PRO A 105 22.80 -0.87 2.48
C PRO A 105 22.00 0.22 3.18
N GLY A 106 22.66 1.28 3.68
CA GLY A 106 22.02 2.40 4.36
C GLY A 106 21.02 3.17 3.50
N PHE A 107 21.09 3.08 2.17
CA PHE A 107 20.09 3.67 1.27
C PHE A 107 18.75 2.94 1.28
N GLN A 108 18.67 1.75 1.88
CA GLN A 108 17.39 1.07 2.07
C GLN A 108 16.64 1.57 3.30
N LEU A 109 17.31 2.26 4.22
CA LEU A 109 16.75 2.66 5.51
C LEU A 109 15.96 3.97 5.39
N ASN A 110 14.80 4.00 6.03
CA ASN A 110 14.01 5.22 6.21
C ASN A 110 14.27 5.82 7.59
N SER A 111 13.66 6.97 7.86
CA SER A 111 13.58 7.46 9.24
C SER A 111 12.56 6.67 10.04
N TYR A 112 12.81 6.53 11.35
CA TYR A 112 11.89 5.85 12.27
C TYR A 112 10.48 6.45 12.22
N GLU A 113 10.38 7.78 12.17
CA GLU A 113 9.10 8.49 12.13
C GLU A 113 8.32 8.20 10.85
N MET A 114 9.01 7.97 9.73
CA MET A 114 8.37 7.61 8.47
C MET A 114 7.81 6.19 8.54
N ASN A 115 8.59 5.25 9.08
CA ASN A 115 8.14 3.87 9.27
C ASN A 115 6.92 3.81 10.19
N GLU A 116 6.99 4.42 11.38
CA GLU A 116 5.86 4.50 12.31
C GLU A 116 4.64 5.15 11.66
N PHE A 117 4.84 6.23 10.91
CA PHE A 117 3.74 6.93 10.24
C PHE A 117 3.02 6.02 9.23
N ILE A 118 3.76 5.29 8.40
CA ILE A 118 3.18 4.43 7.37
C ILE A 118 2.58 3.16 7.96
N GLU A 119 3.25 2.51 8.90
CA GLU A 119 2.71 1.36 9.62
C GLU A 119 1.40 1.71 10.34
N LYS A 120 1.35 2.89 10.96
CA LYS A 120 0.16 3.35 11.65
C LYS A 120 -0.97 3.68 10.67
N ASN A 121 -0.71 4.37 9.57
CA ASN A 121 -1.77 4.89 8.70
C ASN A 121 -2.20 3.93 7.59
N HIS A 122 -1.32 3.02 7.16
CA HIS A 122 -1.56 2.05 6.09
C HIS A 122 -1.20 0.60 6.49
N PRO A 123 -1.61 0.12 7.68
CA PRO A 123 -1.12 -1.15 8.25
C PRO A 123 -1.40 -2.35 7.35
N PHE A 124 -2.55 -2.36 6.66
CA PHE A 124 -2.94 -3.51 5.84
C PHE A 124 -2.16 -3.60 4.54
N THR A 125 -1.89 -2.47 3.89
CA THR A 125 -1.05 -2.38 2.69
C THR A 125 0.39 -2.70 3.02
N PHE A 126 0.90 -2.17 4.14
CA PHE A 126 2.23 -2.45 4.66
C PHE A 126 2.44 -3.94 4.94
N SER A 127 1.56 -4.55 5.75
CA SER A 127 1.64 -5.98 6.07
C SER A 127 1.61 -6.87 4.81
N LYS A 128 0.83 -6.51 3.78
CA LYS A 128 0.84 -7.27 2.51
C LYS A 128 2.17 -7.16 1.79
N TRP A 129 2.77 -5.97 1.72
CA TRP A 129 4.07 -5.81 1.10
C TRP A 129 5.15 -6.59 1.82
N ILE A 130 5.17 -6.56 3.16
CA ILE A 130 6.05 -7.42 3.97
C ILE A 130 5.87 -8.89 3.59
N ASP A 131 4.64 -9.40 3.62
CA ASP A 131 4.33 -10.79 3.28
C ASP A 131 4.77 -11.17 1.87
N ILE A 132 4.61 -10.26 0.91
CA ILE A 132 5.03 -10.47 -0.49
C ILE A 132 6.55 -10.55 -0.59
N LEU A 133 7.26 -9.57 -0.02
CA LEU A 133 8.72 -9.48 -0.12
C LEU A 133 9.40 -10.66 0.57
N GLN A 134 8.90 -11.09 1.74
CA GLN A 134 9.44 -12.22 2.50
C GLN A 134 9.28 -13.56 1.77
N LYS A 135 8.24 -13.72 0.94
CA LYS A 135 7.95 -14.98 0.23
C LYS A 135 8.61 -15.07 -1.14
N GLU A 136 9.03 -13.94 -1.71
CA GLU A 136 9.51 -13.89 -3.09
C GLU A 136 11.03 -14.10 -3.15
N PRO A 137 11.53 -15.16 -3.82
CA PRO A 137 12.95 -15.49 -3.86
C PRO A 137 13.86 -14.36 -4.35
N TYR A 138 13.36 -13.50 -5.24
CA TYR A 138 14.13 -12.35 -5.74
C TYR A 138 14.56 -11.39 -4.62
N PHE A 139 13.70 -11.20 -3.62
CA PHE A 139 13.93 -10.29 -2.48
C PHE A 139 14.65 -10.96 -1.31
N GLN A 140 14.97 -12.26 -1.41
CA GLN A 140 15.77 -12.99 -0.42
C GLN A 140 17.27 -12.99 -0.74
N LYS A 141 17.68 -12.29 -1.81
CA LYS A 141 19.10 -12.11 -2.17
C LYS A 141 19.78 -11.19 -1.15
N GLU A 142 21.07 -11.41 -0.90
CA GLU A 142 21.89 -10.65 0.07
C GLU A 142 21.85 -9.12 -0.15
N ILE A 143 21.59 -8.65 -1.37
CA ILE A 143 21.49 -7.22 -1.66
C ILE A 143 20.29 -6.54 -0.98
N TRP A 144 19.28 -7.30 -0.53
CA TRP A 144 18.06 -6.79 0.08
C TRP A 144 18.08 -7.09 1.59
N GLU A 145 18.60 -6.16 2.38
CA GLU A 145 18.84 -6.36 3.81
C GLU A 145 17.68 -5.83 4.67
N ASN A 146 17.03 -4.73 4.26
CA ASN A 146 16.03 -4.01 5.04
C ASN A 146 14.66 -4.07 4.37
N LEU A 147 14.06 -5.27 4.33
CA LEU A 147 12.76 -5.49 3.67
C LEU A 147 11.61 -4.68 4.30
N GLU A 148 11.70 -4.34 5.59
CA GLU A 148 10.69 -3.54 6.29
C GLU A 148 10.63 -2.11 5.73
N ASP A 149 11.77 -1.43 5.67
CA ASP A 149 11.87 -0.09 5.08
C ASP A 149 11.50 -0.08 3.58
N ILE A 150 11.87 -1.13 2.85
CA ILE A 150 11.45 -1.30 1.44
C ILE A 150 9.92 -1.44 1.35
N ALA A 151 9.29 -2.19 2.24
CA ALA A 151 7.84 -2.34 2.28
C ALA A 151 7.13 -1.02 2.64
N VAL A 152 7.71 -0.20 3.53
CA VAL A 152 7.21 1.16 3.82
C VAL A 152 7.20 2.00 2.55
N ASN A 153 8.29 2.02 1.79
CA ASN A 153 8.38 2.78 0.55
C ASN A 153 7.42 2.27 -0.55
N LEU A 154 7.31 0.95 -0.71
CA LEU A 154 6.32 0.35 -1.61
C LEU A 154 4.89 0.66 -1.19
N THR A 155 4.62 0.71 0.11
CA THR A 155 3.31 1.10 0.67
C THR A 155 2.99 2.54 0.30
N MET A 156 3.92 3.47 0.53
CA MET A 156 3.76 4.87 0.13
C MET A 156 3.48 4.99 -1.37
N LEU A 157 4.29 4.35 -2.21
CA LEU A 157 4.14 4.38 -3.66
C LEU A 157 2.78 3.80 -4.10
N THR A 158 2.43 2.62 -3.60
CA THR A 158 1.16 1.95 -3.92
C THR A 158 -0.03 2.83 -3.51
N SER A 159 0.01 3.40 -2.31
CA SER A 159 -1.05 4.26 -1.77
C SER A 159 -1.31 5.53 -2.58
N THR A 160 -0.35 6.01 -3.39
CA THR A 160 -0.63 7.13 -4.32
C THR A 160 -1.61 6.74 -5.42
N PHE A 161 -1.64 5.46 -5.80
CA PHE A 161 -2.49 4.90 -6.85
C PHE A 161 -3.69 4.14 -6.30
N THR A 162 -3.80 3.93 -4.99
CA THR A 162 -4.97 3.29 -4.41
C THR A 162 -6.20 4.18 -4.57
N GLU A 163 -7.31 3.50 -4.80
CA GLU A 163 -8.61 4.13 -4.94
C GLU A 163 -9.21 4.34 -3.57
N ILE A 164 -8.82 5.45 -2.94
CA ILE A 164 -9.36 5.87 -1.66
C ILE A 164 -10.90 5.93 -1.75
N GLY A 165 -11.52 4.94 -1.14
CA GLY A 165 -12.96 4.82 -0.93
C GLY A 165 -13.85 4.72 -2.19
N ASN A 166 -13.36 4.37 -3.38
CA ASN A 166 -14.28 4.07 -4.52
C ASN A 166 -14.79 2.63 -4.52
N ASN A 167 -14.51 1.88 -3.46
CA ASN A 167 -15.33 0.73 -3.17
C ASN A 167 -16.73 1.24 -2.85
N LYS A 168 -17.74 0.63 -3.47
CA LYS A 168 -19.15 0.74 -3.06
C LYS A 168 -19.35 0.14 -1.65
N THR A 169 -18.36 0.25 -0.76
CA THR A 169 -18.33 -0.25 0.59
C THR A 169 -19.52 0.36 1.31
N HIS A 170 -20.41 -0.50 1.72
CA HIS A 170 -21.56 -0.12 2.51
C HIS A 170 -21.35 -0.60 3.94
N ILE A 171 -21.13 0.35 4.85
CA ILE A 171 -21.09 0.09 6.28
C ILE A 171 -22.46 0.38 6.87
N VAL A 172 -22.93 -0.56 7.69
CA VAL A 172 -24.14 -0.40 8.49
C VAL A 172 -23.80 -0.40 9.96
N PHE A 173 -24.19 0.65 10.65
CA PHE A 173 -24.12 0.73 12.11
C PHE A 173 -25.45 0.31 12.70
N ALA A 174 -25.46 -0.83 13.39
CA ALA A 174 -26.57 -1.30 14.19
C ALA A 174 -26.19 -1.20 15.66
N LEU A 175 -26.49 -0.07 16.28
CA LEU A 175 -26.04 0.25 17.63
C LEU A 175 -27.23 0.44 18.57
N SER A 176 -27.09 -0.08 19.79
CA SER A 176 -28.02 0.14 20.90
C SER A 176 -27.57 1.30 21.76
N GLY A 177 -28.50 2.15 22.18
CA GLY A 177 -28.25 3.26 23.09
C GLY A 177 -29.38 4.30 23.07
N ASN A 178 -29.26 5.36 23.86
CA ASN A 178 -30.25 6.43 23.86
C ASN A 178 -30.15 7.31 22.60
N SER A 179 -31.20 8.08 22.29
CA SER A 179 -31.27 8.89 21.07
C SER A 179 -30.17 9.94 20.96
N PHE A 180 -29.69 10.51 22.07
CA PHE A 180 -28.58 11.46 22.05
C PHE A 180 -27.27 10.79 21.66
N TYR A 181 -27.00 9.61 22.21
CA TYR A 181 -25.85 8.79 21.88
C TYR A 181 -25.86 8.38 20.40
N LEU A 182 -26.99 7.87 19.90
CA LEU A 182 -27.10 7.44 18.51
C LEU A 182 -26.90 8.62 17.53
N ASN A 183 -27.44 9.80 17.86
CA ASN A 183 -27.20 11.03 17.09
C ASN A 183 -25.73 11.45 17.11
N TYR A 184 -25.06 11.34 18.26
CA TYR A 184 -23.64 11.64 18.39
C TYR A 184 -22.80 10.68 17.53
N ILE A 185 -23.03 9.37 17.63
CA ILE A 185 -22.30 8.38 16.84
C ILE A 185 -22.52 8.58 15.35
N LYS A 186 -23.74 8.91 14.93
CA LYS A 186 -24.02 9.26 13.54
C LYS A 186 -23.14 10.40 13.03
N HIS A 187 -22.98 11.45 13.84
CA HIS A 187 -22.09 12.55 13.50
C HIS A 187 -20.62 12.09 13.42
N ILE A 188 -20.13 11.35 14.42
CA ILE A 188 -18.74 10.87 14.48
C ILE A 188 -18.41 9.94 13.30
N ALA A 189 -19.31 9.02 12.94
CA ALA A 189 -19.12 8.13 11.80
C ALA A 189 -18.92 8.92 10.50
N HIS A 190 -19.71 9.97 10.27
CA HIS A 190 -19.56 10.82 9.09
C HIS A 190 -18.29 11.69 9.12
N GLU A 191 -17.76 12.04 10.29
CA GLU A 191 -16.50 12.78 10.44
C GLU A 191 -15.27 11.89 10.23
N LEU A 192 -15.29 10.65 10.73
CA LEU A 192 -14.11 9.78 10.78
C LEU A 192 -14.00 8.78 9.63
N ILE A 193 -15.10 8.49 8.95
CA ILE A 193 -15.13 7.54 7.83
C ILE A 193 -15.09 8.32 6.52
N HIS A 194 -14.30 7.83 5.57
CA HIS A 194 -14.10 8.50 4.30
C HIS A 194 -15.42 8.79 3.57
N PRO A 195 -15.64 10.01 3.03
CA PRO A 195 -16.94 10.43 2.49
C PRO A 195 -17.52 9.58 1.35
N SER A 196 -16.69 8.81 0.67
CA SER A 196 -17.13 7.96 -0.45
C SER A 196 -17.67 6.60 0.01
N VAL A 197 -17.52 6.25 1.28
CA VAL A 197 -18.12 5.04 1.88
C VAL A 197 -19.61 5.31 2.13
N LYS A 198 -20.48 4.38 1.72
CA LYS A 198 -21.90 4.47 2.05
C LYS A 198 -22.09 4.08 3.52
N ILE A 199 -22.69 4.97 4.31
CA ILE A 199 -22.98 4.74 5.74
C ILE A 199 -24.49 4.71 5.92
N SER A 200 -25.01 3.62 6.49
CA SER A 200 -26.40 3.55 6.95
C SER A 200 -26.47 3.20 8.43
N PHE A 201 -27.59 3.54 9.05
CA PHE A 201 -27.85 3.23 10.45
C PHE A 201 -29.14 2.41 10.55
N LEU A 202 -29.08 1.36 11.36
CA LEU A 202 -30.25 0.57 11.74
C LEU A 202 -30.58 0.84 13.20
N TYR A 203 -31.81 1.30 13.42
CA TYR A 203 -32.37 1.56 14.74
C TYR A 203 -33.64 0.73 14.88
N ASP A 204 -33.78 0.04 16.02
CA ASP A 204 -35.01 -0.67 16.41
C ASP A 204 -35.49 -1.76 15.40
N GLN A 205 -34.62 -2.20 14.48
CA GLN A 205 -34.89 -3.26 13.52
C GLN A 205 -34.06 -4.50 13.84
N GLN A 206 -34.70 -5.67 13.83
CA GLN A 206 -33.98 -6.94 13.85
C GLN A 206 -33.17 -7.07 12.56
N ILE A 207 -31.86 -7.20 12.68
CA ILE A 207 -30.97 -7.37 11.53
C ILE A 207 -31.26 -8.76 10.93
N SER A 208 -31.63 -8.79 9.66
CA SER A 208 -31.83 -10.04 8.91
C SER A 208 -30.81 -10.15 7.79
N GLU A 209 -30.45 -11.40 7.45
CA GLU A 209 -29.51 -11.68 6.37
C GLU A 209 -30.04 -11.19 5.02
N GLU A 210 -31.36 -11.30 4.80
CA GLU A 210 -32.01 -10.80 3.58
C GLU A 210 -31.82 -9.29 3.45
N TRP A 211 -32.02 -8.53 4.52
CA TRP A 211 -31.87 -7.08 4.49
C TRP A 211 -30.42 -6.68 4.17
N LEU A 212 -29.44 -7.34 4.81
CA LEU A 212 -28.02 -7.08 4.56
C LEU A 212 -27.65 -7.36 3.09
N LYS A 213 -28.16 -8.46 2.52
CA LYS A 213 -27.92 -8.85 1.14
C LYS A 213 -28.59 -7.91 0.14
N GLU A 214 -29.86 -7.56 0.35
CA GLU A 214 -30.61 -6.62 -0.50
C GLU A 214 -29.95 -5.25 -0.54
N ASN A 215 -29.41 -4.80 0.60
CA ASN A 215 -28.74 -3.51 0.72
C ASN A 215 -27.25 -3.56 0.37
N GLN A 216 -26.73 -4.72 -0.04
CA GLN A 216 -25.33 -4.96 -0.40
C GLN A 216 -24.36 -4.46 0.68
N VAL A 217 -24.67 -4.80 1.94
CA VAL A 217 -23.84 -4.42 3.10
C VAL A 217 -22.53 -5.21 3.06
N ASP A 218 -21.43 -4.52 3.29
CA ASP A 218 -20.09 -5.11 3.35
C ASP A 218 -19.62 -5.29 4.78
N ILE A 219 -19.92 -4.29 5.63
CA ILE A 219 -19.51 -4.26 7.03
C ILE A 219 -20.74 -3.96 7.89
N LEU A 220 -20.97 -4.81 8.88
CA LEU A 220 -21.93 -4.59 9.95
C LEU A 220 -21.17 -4.27 11.24
N VAL A 221 -21.37 -3.06 11.77
CA VAL A 221 -20.81 -2.63 13.06
C VAL A 221 -21.92 -2.67 14.10
N HIS A 222 -21.70 -3.42 15.19
CA HIS A 222 -22.69 -3.62 16.24
C HIS A 222 -22.07 -3.56 17.63
N ASN A 223 -22.84 -3.14 18.65
CA ASN A 223 -22.39 -3.08 20.06
C ASN A 223 -23.20 -4.02 20.98
N PHE A 224 -23.84 -5.03 20.39
CA PHE A 224 -24.62 -6.04 21.07
C PHE A 224 -24.38 -7.40 20.39
N GLU A 225 -24.67 -8.48 21.10
CA GLU A 225 -24.51 -9.84 20.59
C GLU A 225 -25.46 -10.12 19.41
N ILE A 226 -24.94 -10.72 18.34
CA ILE A 226 -25.71 -11.12 17.16
C ILE A 226 -25.63 -12.63 17.01
N HIS A 227 -26.79 -13.30 16.99
CA HIS A 227 -26.87 -14.73 16.63
C HIS A 227 -27.92 -14.86 15.52
N PRO A 228 -27.62 -15.38 14.30
CA PRO A 228 -26.42 -16.08 13.82
C PRO A 228 -25.43 -15.20 13.02
N SER A 229 -24.29 -15.78 12.61
CA SER A 229 -23.34 -15.14 11.70
C SER A 229 -23.94 -14.92 10.31
N PHE A 230 -23.64 -13.78 9.70
CA PHE A 230 -24.16 -13.42 8.37
C PHE A 230 -23.15 -13.77 7.28
N ALA A 231 -23.55 -14.59 6.31
CA ALA A 231 -22.67 -14.94 5.21
C ALA A 231 -22.36 -13.70 4.35
N ASN A 232 -21.09 -13.54 3.96
CA ASN A 232 -20.62 -12.44 3.10
C ASN A 232 -20.79 -11.03 3.67
N VAL A 233 -20.79 -10.88 4.99
CA VAL A 233 -20.76 -9.58 5.69
C VAL A 233 -19.69 -9.64 6.77
N VAL A 234 -18.80 -8.65 6.81
CA VAL A 234 -17.84 -8.53 7.91
C VAL A 234 -18.56 -7.98 9.13
N SER A 235 -18.68 -8.79 10.20
CA SER A 235 -19.33 -8.39 11.44
C SER A 235 -18.28 -7.90 12.45
N LEU A 236 -18.37 -6.63 12.84
CA LEU A 236 -17.48 -5.97 13.80
C LEU A 236 -18.25 -5.66 15.10
N HIS A 237 -17.95 -6.43 16.15
CA HIS A 237 -18.47 -6.14 17.49
C HIS A 237 -17.59 -5.07 18.16
N VAL A 238 -18.18 -3.89 18.41
CA VAL A 238 -17.53 -2.76 19.08
C VAL A 238 -18.07 -2.57 20.49
N SER A 239 -17.31 -1.84 21.29
CA SER A 239 -17.69 -1.38 22.61
C SER A 239 -19.00 -0.58 22.59
N GLN A 240 -19.71 -0.58 23.73
CA GLN A 240 -20.94 0.22 23.92
C GLN A 240 -20.76 1.69 23.53
N ILE A 241 -19.56 2.24 23.75
CA ILE A 241 -19.09 3.51 23.19
C ILE A 241 -17.80 3.19 22.43
N PRO A 242 -17.77 3.23 21.09
CA PRO A 242 -16.57 2.90 20.34
C PRO A 242 -15.42 3.87 20.66
N SER A 243 -14.29 3.29 21.01
CA SER A 243 -13.01 3.94 21.29
C SER A 243 -12.37 4.50 20.03
N SER A 244 -11.36 5.37 20.20
CA SER A 244 -10.57 5.89 19.09
C SER A 244 -9.83 4.80 18.31
N GLN A 245 -9.46 3.69 18.97
CA GLN A 245 -8.82 2.55 18.32
C GLN A 245 -9.81 1.81 17.41
N GLU A 246 -11.04 1.56 17.89
CA GLU A 246 -12.11 0.94 17.09
C GLU A 246 -12.46 1.79 15.86
N TRP A 247 -12.63 3.11 16.05
CA TRP A 247 -12.86 4.03 14.93
C TRP A 247 -11.69 4.05 13.94
N SER A 248 -10.47 4.11 14.44
CA SER A 248 -9.27 4.13 13.60
C SER A 248 -9.15 2.86 12.78
N MET A 249 -9.45 1.70 13.37
CA MET A 249 -9.41 0.43 12.68
C MET A 249 -10.49 0.34 11.59
N ILE A 250 -11.75 0.70 11.90
CA ILE A 250 -12.83 0.73 10.90
C ILE A 250 -12.46 1.64 9.73
N SER A 251 -11.94 2.83 10.02
CA SER A 251 -11.50 3.79 9.00
C SER A 251 -10.37 3.23 8.14
N LYS A 252 -9.34 2.62 8.74
CA LYS A 252 -8.23 2.00 8.00
C LYS A 252 -8.66 0.80 7.17
N MET A 253 -9.57 -0.04 7.69
CA MET A 253 -10.11 -1.18 6.94
C MET A 253 -10.74 -0.72 5.63
N VAL A 254 -11.59 0.31 5.67
CA VAL A 254 -12.26 0.78 4.44
C VAL A 254 -11.35 1.56 3.50
N MET A 255 -10.25 2.11 4.01
CA MET A 255 -9.27 2.88 3.23
C MET A 255 -8.24 1.99 2.55
N ASP A 256 -7.76 0.95 3.24
CA ASP A 256 -6.62 0.14 2.79
C ASP A 256 -7.01 -1.21 2.18
N LEU A 257 -8.22 -1.71 2.45
CA LEU A 257 -8.65 -3.03 1.96
C LEU A 257 -9.65 -2.92 0.81
N SER A 258 -9.51 -3.81 -0.17
CA SER A 258 -10.57 -4.06 -1.14
C SER A 258 -11.73 -4.83 -0.51
N ARG A 259 -12.93 -4.75 -1.12
CA ARG A 259 -14.11 -5.52 -0.68
C ARG A 259 -13.82 -7.02 -0.56
N ALA A 260 -13.18 -7.61 -1.56
CA ALA A 260 -12.87 -9.03 -1.56
C ALA A 260 -11.96 -9.42 -0.37
N GLU A 261 -10.95 -8.59 -0.09
CA GLU A 261 -9.99 -8.86 0.98
C GLU A 261 -10.59 -8.66 2.37
N MET A 262 -11.51 -7.72 2.54
CA MET A 262 -12.25 -7.58 3.79
C MET A 262 -12.99 -8.87 4.14
N HIS A 263 -13.66 -9.49 3.17
CA HIS A 263 -14.39 -10.76 3.39
C HIS A 263 -13.47 -11.99 3.51
N GLU A 264 -12.26 -11.95 2.96
CA GLU A 264 -11.27 -13.03 3.13
C GLU A 264 -10.61 -12.98 4.51
N ARG A 265 -10.24 -11.79 4.99
CA ARG A 265 -9.52 -11.61 6.26
C ARG A 265 -10.41 -11.66 7.49
N PHE A 266 -11.66 -11.20 7.38
CA PHE A 266 -12.57 -11.08 8.51
C PHE A 266 -13.78 -11.99 8.28
N ASP A 267 -13.78 -13.13 8.96
CA ASP A 267 -14.89 -14.07 9.01
C ASP A 267 -16.16 -13.37 9.56
N PRO A 268 -17.39 -13.77 9.15
CA PRO A 268 -18.67 -13.45 9.78
C PRO A 268 -18.76 -13.33 11.31
N TYR A 269 -17.75 -13.76 12.06
CA TYR A 269 -17.65 -13.62 13.51
C TYR A 269 -16.21 -13.24 13.88
N SER A 270 -15.90 -11.95 13.78
CA SER A 270 -14.62 -11.41 14.20
C SER A 270 -14.68 -10.94 15.66
N ASP A 271 -15.10 -11.83 16.54
CA ASP A 271 -15.00 -11.61 17.97
C ASP A 271 -13.53 -11.43 18.30
N ASN A 272 -13.16 -10.21 18.69
CA ASN A 272 -11.83 -9.80 19.19
C ASN A 272 -10.80 -9.29 18.17
N ILE A 273 -11.18 -8.59 17.09
CA ILE A 273 -10.16 -7.85 16.33
C ILE A 273 -9.56 -6.68 17.14
N PHE A 274 -10.27 -6.19 18.17
CA PHE A 274 -9.85 -5.04 18.99
C PHE A 274 -8.97 -5.39 20.21
N LEU A 275 -8.54 -6.66 20.38
CA LEU A 275 -7.78 -7.12 21.56
C LEU A 275 -6.27 -7.32 21.36
N ASN A 276 -5.68 -6.82 20.28
CA ASN A 276 -4.22 -6.75 20.12
C ASN A 276 -3.74 -5.31 19.95
#